data_AF-K9Z2N6-F1
#
_entry.id   AF-K9Z2N6-F1
#
_cell.length_a   1.000
_cell.length_b   1.000
_cell.length_c   1.000
_cell.angle_alpha   90.00
_cell.angle_beta   90.00
_cell.angle_gamma   90.00
#
_symmetry.space_group_name_H-M   'P 1'
#
loop_
_entity.id
_entity.type
_entity.pdbx_description
1 polymer ?
#
loop_
_entity_poly.entity_id
_entity_poly.type
_entity_poly.pdbx_seq_one_letter_code
_entity_poly.pdbx_strand_id
1 'polypeptide(L)'
;MMVQPMEDYNFLNNRNQAIENYIQRVTELTQLKQTIPTNEELLKIASELGISDGEIAIAQKQSQAHFLRAQGYYSLNHWEDAIAELEEALAFNPSHLPMLHLLINAYIGRWKDKHNRQDEIQARLRIKQCLEIQPDDQESLKLLAKLDQSIRNYQYRFWSLGAITVLFCGSIIGFFISDNLSLNLFNKNDQILQNLQQELNLEIDTLRKEQTLLYNESLEQLRNQQRINNDLENRIIELQNQIKNLEQKNQELLNKINQNQSSENPFNQIPESEINE
;
A
#
# COMPACT_ATOMS: atom_id res chain seq x y z
N MET A 1 -12.89 7.06 45.23
CA MET A 1 -11.71 6.38 44.65
C MET A 1 -12.11 5.81 43.30
N MET A 2 -11.88 6.54 42.21
CA MET A 2 -11.90 6.03 40.83
C MET A 2 -11.07 6.98 39.97
N VAL A 3 -9.80 6.65 39.75
CA VAL A 3 -8.94 7.30 38.74
C VAL A 3 -8.15 6.19 38.06
N GLN A 4 -8.73 5.54 37.05
CA GLN A 4 -8.02 4.77 36.02
C GLN A 4 -8.90 4.68 34.76
N PRO A 5 -8.74 5.63 33.81
CA PRO A 5 -8.84 5.25 32.40
C PRO A 5 -7.78 5.88 31.46
N MET A 6 -6.92 6.79 31.96
CA MET A 6 -6.03 7.59 31.11
C MET A 6 -4.69 6.88 30.76
N GLU A 7 -4.21 5.96 31.59
CA GLU A 7 -2.98 5.19 31.30
C GLU A 7 -3.19 4.17 30.18
N ASP A 8 -4.36 3.51 30.15
CA ASP A 8 -4.67 2.47 29.18
C ASP A 8 -4.81 3.03 27.75
N TYR A 9 -5.35 4.25 27.62
CA TYR A 9 -5.51 4.93 26.34
C TYR A 9 -4.16 5.34 25.72
N ASN A 10 -3.27 5.94 26.50
CA ASN A 10 -1.93 6.33 26.02
C ASN A 10 -1.07 5.12 25.66
N PHE A 11 -1.22 4.02 26.39
CA PHE A 11 -0.51 2.77 26.12
C PHE A 11 -0.98 2.09 24.83
N LEU A 12 -2.29 2.02 24.59
CA LEU A 12 -2.84 1.52 23.33
C LEU A 12 -2.43 2.39 22.14
N ASN A 13 -2.38 3.71 22.31
CA ASN A 13 -2.01 4.63 21.23
C ASN A 13 -0.53 4.49 20.85
N ASN A 14 0.36 4.37 21.84
CA ASN A 14 1.79 4.17 21.61
C ASN A 14 2.10 2.83 20.91
N ARG A 15 1.30 1.80 21.21
CA ARG A 15 1.39 0.48 20.56
C ARG A 15 0.97 0.51 19.09
N ASN A 16 -0.14 1.17 18.79
CA ASN A 16 -0.60 1.32 17.41
C ASN A 16 0.46 2.04 16.58
N GLN A 17 1.07 3.09 17.15
CA GLN A 17 2.16 3.81 16.51
C GLN A 17 3.41 2.95 16.28
N ALA A 18 3.78 2.08 17.22
CA ALA A 18 4.91 1.17 17.06
C ALA A 18 4.67 0.14 15.93
N ILE A 19 3.45 -0.39 15.83
CA ILE A 19 3.04 -1.32 14.77
C ILE A 19 3.03 -0.62 13.40
N GLU A 20 2.48 0.59 13.32
CA GLU A 20 2.48 1.39 12.10
C GLU A 20 3.90 1.69 11.62
N ASN A 21 4.79 2.09 12.55
CA ASN A 21 6.21 2.31 12.27
C ASN A 21 6.90 1.03 11.79
N TYR A 22 6.53 -0.14 12.34
CA TYR A 22 7.03 -1.43 11.89
C TYR A 22 6.60 -1.73 10.45
N ILE A 23 5.31 -1.62 10.14
CA ILE A 23 4.78 -1.85 8.78
C ILE A 23 5.46 -0.91 7.79
N GLN A 24 5.59 0.38 8.16
CA GLN A 24 6.26 1.39 7.35
C GLN A 24 7.71 1.00 7.08
N ARG A 25 8.46 0.56 8.10
CA ARG A 25 9.87 0.20 7.95
C ARG A 25 10.07 -1.06 7.12
N VAL A 26 9.23 -2.07 7.30
CA VAL A 26 9.20 -3.29 6.49
C VAL A 26 8.90 -2.95 5.03
N THR A 27 7.95 -2.03 4.80
CA THR A 27 7.59 -1.55 3.46
C THR A 27 8.75 -0.81 2.79
N GLU A 28 9.40 0.12 3.51
CA GLU A 28 10.58 0.84 3.02
C GLU A 28 11.72 -0.11 2.63
N LEU A 29 12.03 -1.10 3.47
CA LEU A 29 13.05 -2.09 3.17
C LEU A 29 12.70 -2.91 1.93
N THR A 30 11.43 -3.28 1.79
CA THR A 30 10.93 -4.00 0.62
C THR A 30 11.06 -3.15 -0.65
N GLN A 31 10.77 -1.85 -0.58
CA GLN A 31 10.90 -0.92 -1.71
C GLN A 31 12.36 -0.66 -2.08
N LEU A 32 13.22 -0.45 -1.08
CA LEU A 32 14.65 -0.16 -1.26
C LEU A 32 15.41 -1.35 -1.84
N LYS A 33 15.18 -2.55 -1.29
CA LYS A 33 15.92 -3.75 -1.68
C LYS A 33 15.25 -4.51 -2.82
N GLN A 34 13.98 -4.21 -3.13
CA GLN A 34 13.13 -4.99 -4.03
C GLN A 34 13.05 -6.48 -3.68
N THR A 35 13.35 -6.83 -2.43
CA THR A 35 13.35 -8.20 -1.89
C THR A 35 12.52 -8.22 -0.61
N ILE A 36 11.93 -9.37 -0.31
CA ILE A 36 11.21 -9.56 0.95
C ILE A 36 12.21 -9.53 2.12
N PRO A 37 11.93 -8.77 3.19
CA PRO A 37 12.74 -8.79 4.40
C PRO A 37 12.77 -10.19 5.02
N THR A 38 13.97 -10.65 5.36
CA THR A 38 14.19 -11.93 6.03
C THR A 38 13.67 -11.89 7.47
N ASN A 39 13.38 -13.05 8.06
CA ASN A 39 12.92 -13.12 9.46
C ASN A 39 13.90 -12.47 10.44
N GLU A 40 15.20 -12.52 10.17
CA GLU A 40 16.23 -11.86 10.98
C GLU A 40 16.14 -10.33 10.89
N GLU A 41 15.91 -9.79 9.69
CA GLU A 41 15.69 -8.36 9.49
C GLU A 41 14.41 -7.88 10.17
N LEU A 42 13.34 -8.67 10.10
CA LEU A 42 12.07 -8.36 10.80
C LEU A 42 12.26 -8.30 12.32
N LEU A 43 12.99 -9.27 12.90
CA LEU A 43 13.32 -9.27 14.33
C LEU A 43 14.20 -8.07 14.72
N LYS A 44 15.14 -7.70 13.86
CA LYS A 44 15.98 -6.51 14.08
C LYS A 44 15.15 -5.23 14.09
N ILE A 45 14.24 -5.04 13.13
CA ILE A 45 13.32 -3.89 13.09
C ILE A 45 12.45 -3.87 14.34
N ALA A 46 11.88 -5.02 14.72
CA ALA A 46 11.06 -5.12 15.93
C ALA A 46 11.85 -4.72 17.18
N SER A 47 13.10 -5.20 17.32
CA SER A 47 14.00 -4.81 18.40
C SER A 47 14.36 -3.33 18.37
N GLU A 48 14.64 -2.75 17.20
CA GLU A 48 14.98 -1.33 17.04
C GLU A 48 13.82 -0.41 17.44
N LEU A 49 12.59 -0.84 17.16
CA LEU A 49 11.37 -0.12 17.51
C LEU A 49 10.87 -0.39 18.94
N GLY A 50 11.58 -1.22 19.70
CA GLY A 50 11.21 -1.58 21.08
C GLY A 50 9.93 -2.42 21.17
N ILE A 51 9.57 -3.14 20.10
CA ILE A 51 8.40 -4.02 20.07
C ILE A 51 8.74 -5.28 20.86
N SER A 52 7.94 -5.56 21.89
CA SER A 52 8.11 -6.73 22.75
C SER A 52 7.62 -8.03 22.10
N ASP A 53 8.11 -9.17 22.59
CA ASP A 53 7.65 -10.51 22.15
C ASP A 53 6.12 -10.68 22.27
N GLY A 54 5.52 -10.07 23.31
CA GLY A 54 4.07 -10.07 23.50
C GLY A 54 3.31 -9.29 22.42
N GLU A 55 3.87 -8.18 21.94
CA GLU A 55 3.31 -7.38 20.85
C GLU A 55 3.48 -8.07 19.50
N ILE A 56 4.62 -8.73 19.27
CA ILE A 56 4.82 -9.61 18.11
C ILE A 56 3.77 -10.72 18.09
N ALA A 57 3.49 -11.35 19.23
CA ALA A 57 2.48 -12.40 19.33
C ALA A 57 1.06 -11.89 19.01
N ILE A 58 0.72 -10.66 19.45
CA ILE A 58 -0.56 -10.02 19.11
C ILE A 58 -0.64 -9.73 17.61
N ALA A 59 0.41 -9.18 17.02
CA ALA A 59 0.49 -8.89 15.59
C ALA A 59 0.39 -10.18 14.73
N GLN A 60 1.07 -11.25 15.14
CA GLN A 60 0.95 -12.56 14.49
C GLN A 60 -0.47 -13.13 14.59
N LYS A 61 -1.12 -12.97 15.74
CA LYS A 61 -2.52 -13.39 15.92
C LYS A 61 -3.46 -12.59 15.01
N GLN A 62 -3.23 -11.29 14.86
CA GLN A 62 -4.00 -10.44 13.95
C GLN A 62 -3.78 -10.86 12.49
N SER A 63 -2.53 -11.05 12.06
CA SER A 63 -2.18 -11.58 10.74
C SER A 63 -2.89 -12.90 10.44
N GLN A 64 -2.90 -13.83 11.39
CA GLN A 64 -3.61 -15.10 11.25
C GLN A 64 -5.13 -14.92 11.11
N ALA A 65 -5.73 -13.96 11.82
CA ALA A 65 -7.15 -13.65 11.71
C ALA A 65 -7.52 -13.06 10.34
N HIS A 66 -6.68 -12.19 9.78
CA HIS A 66 -6.80 -11.72 8.40
C HIS A 66 -6.69 -12.89 7.40
N PHE A 67 -5.69 -13.77 7.57
CA PHE A 67 -5.52 -14.93 6.70
C PHE A 67 -6.72 -15.88 6.70
N LEU A 68 -7.31 -16.15 7.87
CA LEU A 68 -8.52 -16.98 7.97
C LEU A 68 -9.73 -16.35 7.25
N ARG A 69 -9.93 -15.03 7.38
CA ARG A 69 -10.97 -14.31 6.63
C ARG A 69 -10.73 -14.40 5.12
N ALA A 70 -9.49 -14.18 4.69
CA ALA A 70 -9.12 -14.29 3.30
C ALA A 70 -9.39 -15.67 2.71
N GLN A 71 -9.13 -16.74 3.46
CA GLN A 71 -9.47 -18.11 3.03
C GLN A 71 -10.98 -18.26 2.81
N GLY A 72 -11.79 -17.69 3.70
CA GLY A 72 -13.25 -17.62 3.55
C GLY A 72 -13.65 -16.90 2.26
N TYR A 73 -13.19 -15.67 2.05
CA TYR A 73 -13.47 -14.90 0.84
C TYR A 73 -12.97 -15.61 -0.44
N TYR A 74 -11.77 -16.18 -0.40
CA TYR A 74 -11.19 -16.95 -1.50
C TYR A 74 -12.08 -18.14 -1.88
N SER A 75 -12.58 -18.89 -0.89
CA SER A 75 -13.45 -20.05 -1.14
C SER A 75 -14.78 -19.68 -1.79
N LEU A 76 -15.23 -18.43 -1.62
CA LEU A 76 -16.43 -17.87 -2.22
C LEU A 76 -16.15 -17.11 -3.53
N ASN A 77 -14.91 -17.13 -4.02
CA ASN A 77 -14.44 -16.38 -5.19
C ASN A 77 -14.60 -14.84 -5.02
N HIS A 78 -14.67 -14.34 -3.80
CA HIS A 78 -14.66 -12.89 -3.51
C HIS A 78 -13.20 -12.41 -3.57
N TRP A 79 -12.68 -12.25 -4.78
CA TRP A 79 -11.25 -12.04 -4.99
C TRP A 79 -10.74 -10.73 -4.40
N GLU A 80 -11.49 -9.64 -4.53
CA GLU A 80 -11.13 -8.33 -3.97
C GLU A 80 -10.94 -8.39 -2.47
N ASP A 81 -11.94 -8.92 -1.74
CA ASP A 81 -11.90 -9.03 -0.29
C ASP A 81 -10.79 -9.99 0.16
N ALA A 82 -10.60 -11.10 -0.56
CA ALA A 82 -9.52 -12.05 -0.27
C ALA A 82 -8.14 -11.40 -0.44
N ILE A 83 -7.94 -10.61 -1.49
CA ILE A 83 -6.68 -9.91 -1.76
C ILE A 83 -6.42 -8.88 -0.66
N ALA A 84 -7.41 -8.06 -0.29
CA ALA A 84 -7.25 -7.04 0.75
C ALA A 84 -6.87 -7.68 2.10
N GLU A 85 -7.60 -8.71 2.52
CA GLU A 85 -7.29 -9.43 3.77
C GLU A 85 -5.91 -10.12 3.73
N LEU A 86 -5.47 -10.60 2.57
CA LEU A 86 -4.13 -11.20 2.42
C LEU A 86 -3.01 -10.17 2.47
N GLU A 87 -3.22 -8.98 1.89
CA GLU A 87 -2.26 -7.88 1.95
C GLU A 87 -2.06 -7.42 3.41
N GLU A 88 -3.14 -7.32 4.18
CA GLU A 88 -3.09 -7.04 5.62
C GLU A 88 -2.37 -8.16 6.40
N ALA A 89 -2.66 -9.44 6.09
CA ALA A 89 -2.00 -10.56 6.73
C ALA A 89 -0.48 -10.56 6.47
N LEU A 90 -0.07 -10.29 5.23
CA LEU A 90 1.32 -10.31 4.78
C LEU A 90 2.12 -9.09 5.26
N ALA A 91 1.47 -7.98 5.64
CA ALA A 91 2.16 -6.82 6.22
C ALA A 91 2.98 -7.21 7.48
N PHE A 92 2.49 -8.18 8.25
CA PHE A 92 3.15 -8.67 9.46
C PHE A 92 4.11 -9.83 9.19
N ASN A 93 3.81 -10.65 8.19
CA ASN A 93 4.60 -11.84 7.84
C ASN A 93 4.82 -11.93 6.32
N PRO A 94 5.68 -11.07 5.76
CA PRO A 94 5.82 -10.91 4.32
C PRO A 94 6.45 -12.13 3.64
N SER A 95 7.14 -13.00 4.39
CA SER A 95 7.79 -14.21 3.90
C SER A 95 6.93 -15.48 4.02
N HIS A 96 5.68 -15.37 4.47
CA HIS A 96 4.81 -16.52 4.70
C HIS A 96 4.29 -17.13 3.38
N LEU A 97 5.01 -18.15 2.90
CA LEU A 97 4.72 -18.83 1.62
C LEU A 97 3.24 -19.21 1.42
N PRO A 98 2.54 -19.86 2.39
CA PRO A 98 1.13 -20.19 2.19
C PRO A 98 0.20 -18.98 1.97
N MET A 99 0.50 -17.83 2.58
CA MET A 99 -0.28 -16.60 2.38
C MET A 99 0.02 -16.02 1.00
N LEU A 100 1.29 -15.99 0.59
CA LEU A 100 1.69 -15.56 -0.75
C LEU A 100 1.04 -16.43 -1.85
N HIS A 101 1.05 -17.76 -1.69
CA HIS A 101 0.41 -18.68 -2.62
C HIS A 101 -1.09 -18.42 -2.76
N LEU A 102 -1.77 -18.16 -1.65
CA LEU A 102 -3.20 -17.84 -1.68
C LEU A 102 -3.45 -16.49 -2.36
N LEU A 103 -2.59 -15.49 -2.13
CA LEU A 103 -2.68 -14.17 -2.76
C LEU A 103 -2.47 -14.26 -4.27
N ILE A 104 -1.45 -15.00 -4.72
CA ILE A 104 -1.22 -15.29 -6.15
C ILE A 104 -2.45 -15.94 -6.77
N ASN A 105 -3.03 -16.94 -6.10
CA ASN A 105 -4.23 -17.59 -6.57
C ASN A 105 -5.43 -16.64 -6.65
N ALA A 106 -5.58 -15.72 -5.69
CA ALA A 106 -6.64 -14.73 -5.69
C ALA A 106 -6.49 -13.74 -6.86
N TYR A 107 -5.27 -13.26 -7.13
CA TYR A 107 -4.99 -12.45 -8.33
C TYR A 107 -5.27 -13.24 -9.62
N ILE A 108 -4.86 -14.51 -9.72
CA ILE A 108 -5.18 -15.36 -10.88
C ILE A 108 -6.70 -15.53 -11.04
N GLY A 109 -7.43 -15.70 -9.94
CA GLY A 109 -8.90 -15.77 -9.94
C GLY A 109 -9.52 -14.49 -10.50
N ARG A 110 -9.16 -13.34 -9.94
CA ARG A 110 -9.64 -12.03 -10.40
C ARG A 110 -9.25 -11.73 -11.85
N TRP A 111 -8.05 -12.12 -12.26
CA TRP A 111 -7.59 -11.99 -13.64
C TRP A 111 -8.47 -12.81 -14.60
N LYS A 112 -8.89 -14.03 -14.23
CA LYS A 112 -9.77 -14.84 -15.08
C LYS A 112 -11.15 -14.22 -15.24
N ASP A 113 -11.64 -13.51 -14.23
CA ASP A 113 -12.95 -12.87 -14.27
C ASP A 113 -12.89 -11.54 -15.03
N LYS A 114 -11.90 -10.70 -14.72
CA LYS A 114 -11.83 -9.30 -15.17
C LYS A 114 -10.80 -9.03 -16.26
N HIS A 115 -9.90 -9.97 -16.54
CA HIS A 115 -8.79 -9.84 -17.49
C HIS A 115 -7.93 -8.59 -17.25
N ASN A 116 -7.82 -8.18 -15.98
CA ASN A 116 -7.09 -6.98 -15.58
C ASN A 116 -5.58 -7.24 -15.61
N ARG A 117 -4.85 -6.47 -16.42
CA ARG A 117 -3.38 -6.57 -16.54
C ARG A 117 -2.65 -6.36 -15.20
N GLN A 118 -3.21 -5.58 -14.28
CA GLN A 118 -2.59 -5.37 -12.96
C GLN A 118 -2.51 -6.67 -12.16
N ASP A 119 -3.52 -7.54 -12.26
CA ASP A 119 -3.52 -8.83 -11.56
C ASP A 119 -2.44 -9.77 -12.07
N GLU A 120 -2.16 -9.75 -13.38
CA GLU A 120 -1.02 -10.48 -13.94
C GLU A 120 0.31 -9.97 -13.37
N ILE A 121 0.51 -8.65 -13.36
CA ILE A 121 1.74 -8.02 -12.86
C ILE A 121 1.96 -8.39 -11.40
N GLN A 122 0.92 -8.26 -10.57
CA GLN A 122 0.99 -8.58 -9.15
C GLN A 122 1.23 -10.08 -8.92
N ALA A 123 0.52 -10.97 -9.62
CA ALA A 123 0.74 -12.41 -9.51
C ALA A 123 2.19 -12.79 -9.85
N ARG A 124 2.76 -12.27 -10.95
CA ARG A 124 4.16 -12.53 -11.32
C ARG A 124 5.15 -11.98 -10.29
N LEU A 125 4.90 -10.79 -9.75
CA LEU A 125 5.71 -10.20 -8.69
C LEU A 125 5.73 -11.10 -7.45
N ARG A 126 4.57 -11.55 -6.98
CA ARG A 126 4.44 -12.42 -5.80
C ARG A 126 5.05 -13.81 -6.04
N ILE A 127 4.96 -14.34 -7.27
CA ILE A 127 5.64 -15.59 -7.64
C ILE A 127 7.16 -15.43 -7.55
N LYS A 128 7.71 -14.34 -8.11
CA LYS A 128 9.14 -14.04 -8.02
C LYS A 128 9.60 -13.99 -6.56
N GLN A 129 8.81 -13.32 -5.73
CA GLN A 129 9.03 -13.26 -4.28
C GLN A 129 9.08 -14.64 -3.61
N CYS A 130 8.16 -15.55 -3.95
CA CYS A 130 8.20 -16.90 -3.41
C CYS A 130 9.46 -17.67 -3.84
N LEU A 131 9.91 -17.50 -5.09
CA LEU A 131 11.12 -18.13 -5.61
C LEU A 131 12.41 -17.51 -5.05
N GLU A 132 12.37 -16.24 -4.63
CA GLU A 132 13.46 -15.61 -3.88
C GLU A 132 13.57 -16.18 -2.46
N ILE A 133 12.43 -16.45 -1.80
CA ILE A 133 12.40 -17.09 -0.47
C ILE A 133 12.84 -18.56 -0.56
N GLN A 134 12.26 -19.30 -1.51
CA GLN A 134 12.52 -20.71 -1.72
C GLN A 134 12.64 -21.01 -3.24
N PRO A 135 13.88 -21.16 -3.76
CA PRO A 135 14.11 -21.36 -5.19
C PRO A 135 13.46 -22.61 -5.79
N ASP A 136 13.23 -23.66 -4.98
CA ASP A 136 12.59 -24.92 -5.40
C ASP A 136 11.13 -25.00 -4.92
N ASP A 137 10.43 -23.88 -4.86
CA ASP A 137 9.00 -23.85 -4.52
C ASP A 137 8.13 -24.31 -5.70
N GLN A 138 7.80 -25.61 -5.69
CA GLN A 138 6.99 -26.24 -6.73
C GLN A 138 5.60 -25.60 -6.87
N GLU A 139 5.00 -25.11 -5.80
CA GLU A 139 3.67 -24.48 -5.87
C GLU A 139 3.73 -23.17 -6.64
N SER A 140 4.72 -22.32 -6.40
CA SER A 140 4.90 -21.08 -7.20
C SER A 140 5.13 -21.35 -8.68
N LEU A 141 5.89 -22.39 -9.02
CA LEU A 141 6.09 -22.79 -10.42
C LEU A 141 4.78 -23.28 -11.06
N LYS A 142 3.95 -24.05 -10.33
CA LYS A 142 2.61 -24.44 -10.79
C LYS A 142 1.70 -23.22 -10.99
N LEU A 143 1.77 -22.24 -10.09
CA LEU A 143 0.99 -21.01 -10.17
C LEU A 143 1.40 -20.16 -11.37
N LEU A 144 2.70 -20.07 -11.67
CA LEU A 144 3.21 -19.41 -12.87
C LEU A 144 2.66 -20.09 -14.14
N ALA A 145 2.77 -21.42 -14.21
CA ALA A 145 2.23 -22.18 -15.34
C ALA A 145 0.71 -21.98 -15.50
N LYS A 146 -0.04 -21.98 -14.39
CA LYS A 146 -1.48 -21.72 -14.36
C LYS A 146 -1.83 -20.32 -14.87
N LEU A 147 -1.07 -19.30 -14.47
CA LEU A 147 -1.23 -17.93 -14.95
C LEU A 147 -0.97 -17.84 -16.46
N ASP A 148 0.18 -18.33 -16.92
CA ASP A 148 0.57 -18.31 -18.34
C ASP A 148 -0.43 -19.07 -19.23
N GLN A 149 -0.92 -20.21 -18.76
CA GLN A 149 -1.96 -20.97 -19.46
C GLN A 149 -3.26 -20.17 -19.57
N SER A 150 -3.66 -19.47 -18.50
CA SER A 150 -4.88 -18.67 -18.47
C SER A 150 -4.78 -17.51 -19.47
N ILE A 151 -3.64 -16.81 -19.51
CA ILE A 151 -3.35 -15.72 -20.46
C ILE A 151 -3.37 -16.22 -21.90
N ARG A 152 -2.62 -17.29 -22.19
CA ARG A 152 -2.54 -17.86 -23.54
C ARG A 152 -3.91 -18.30 -24.06
N ASN A 153 -4.72 -18.95 -23.21
CA ASN A 153 -6.05 -19.38 -23.59
C ASN A 153 -6.97 -18.21 -23.93
N TYR A 154 -6.92 -17.13 -23.14
CA TYR A 154 -7.67 -15.91 -23.42
C TYR A 154 -7.23 -15.25 -24.74
N GLN A 155 -5.92 -15.09 -24.94
CA GLN A 155 -5.36 -14.52 -26.16
C GLN A 155 -5.78 -15.34 -27.40
N TYR A 156 -5.69 -16.68 -27.33
CA TYR A 156 -6.11 -17.55 -28.42
C TYR A 156 -7.60 -17.37 -28.76
N ARG A 157 -8.47 -17.32 -27.75
CA ARG A 157 -9.91 -17.08 -27.96
C ARG A 157 -10.15 -15.72 -28.61
N PHE A 158 -9.50 -14.67 -28.11
CA PHE A 158 -9.62 -13.33 -28.66
C PHE A 158 -9.18 -13.24 -30.12
N TRP A 159 -8.01 -13.81 -30.45
CA TRP A 159 -7.48 -13.85 -31.82
C TRP A 159 -8.33 -14.71 -32.75
N SER A 160 -8.85 -15.86 -32.28
CA SER A 160 -9.74 -16.70 -33.09
C SER A 160 -11.05 -16.01 -33.46
N LEU A 161 -11.64 -15.24 -32.55
CA LEU A 161 -12.84 -14.44 -32.80
C LEU A 161 -12.55 -13.30 -33.79
N GLY A 162 -11.41 -12.61 -33.63
CA GLY A 162 -10.98 -11.57 -34.56
C GLY A 162 -10.74 -12.08 -35.99
N ALA A 163 -10.16 -13.28 -36.14
CA ALA A 163 -9.98 -13.89 -37.45
C ALA A 163 -11.32 -14.26 -38.12
N ILE A 164 -12.29 -14.75 -37.34
CA ILE A 164 -13.63 -15.11 -37.84
C ILE A 164 -14.39 -13.86 -38.31
N THR A 165 -14.36 -12.76 -37.55
CA THR A 165 -15.06 -11.52 -37.95
C THR A 165 -14.50 -10.93 -39.25
N VAL A 166 -13.18 -10.97 -39.44
CA VAL A 166 -12.53 -10.52 -40.69
C VAL A 166 -12.99 -11.37 -41.90
N LEU A 167 -13.12 -12.70 -41.73
CA LEU A 167 -13.57 -13.59 -42.81
C LEU A 167 -15.06 -13.39 -43.18
N PHE A 168 -15.94 -13.16 -42.20
CA PHE A 168 -17.37 -12.91 -42.46
C PHE A 168 -17.61 -11.53 -43.08
N CYS A 169 -16.98 -10.47 -42.56
CA CYS A 169 -17.09 -9.12 -43.15
C CYS A 169 -16.49 -9.06 -44.56
N GLY A 170 -15.34 -9.72 -44.78
CA GLY A 170 -14.72 -9.82 -46.11
C GLY A 170 -15.59 -10.55 -47.13
N SER A 171 -16.34 -11.58 -46.70
CA SER A 171 -17.23 -12.35 -47.59
C SER A 171 -18.52 -11.60 -47.96
N ILE A 172 -19.10 -10.83 -47.03
CA ILE A 172 -20.28 -9.99 -47.30
C ILE A 172 -19.92 -8.85 -48.27
N ILE A 173 -18.74 -8.24 -48.10
CA ILE A 173 -18.22 -7.23 -49.01
C ILE A 173 -17.92 -7.85 -50.39
N GLY A 174 -17.36 -9.05 -50.45
CA GLY A 174 -17.10 -9.77 -51.71
C GLY A 174 -18.37 -10.14 -52.49
N PHE A 175 -19.44 -10.54 -51.81
CA PHE A 175 -20.72 -10.90 -52.43
C PHE A 175 -21.49 -9.70 -52.98
N PHE A 176 -21.41 -8.52 -52.33
CA PHE A 176 -22.00 -7.28 -52.87
C PHE A 176 -21.20 -6.67 -54.02
N ILE A 177 -19.92 -7.02 -54.17
CA ILE A 177 -19.04 -6.52 -55.23
C ILE A 177 -19.21 -7.30 -56.56
N SER A 178 -19.65 -8.56 -56.55
CA SER A 178 -19.74 -9.35 -57.79
C SER A 178 -20.81 -8.86 -58.77
N ASP A 179 -21.87 -8.23 -58.27
CA ASP A 179 -23.04 -7.91 -59.08
C ASP A 179 -23.00 -6.50 -59.70
N ASN A 180 -22.03 -5.64 -59.36
CA ASN A 180 -22.07 -4.25 -59.84
C ASN A 180 -20.75 -3.49 -59.95
N LEU A 181 -19.58 -4.14 -60.08
CA LEU A 181 -18.31 -3.42 -60.03
C LEU A 181 -17.56 -3.34 -61.35
N SER A 182 -17.75 -2.22 -62.05
CA SER A 182 -16.72 -1.70 -62.95
C SER A 182 -15.51 -1.26 -62.11
N LEU A 183 -14.35 -1.83 -62.42
CA LEU A 183 -13.09 -1.64 -61.70
C LEU A 183 -12.57 -0.20 -61.87
N ASN A 184 -13.07 0.71 -61.04
CA ASN A 184 -12.51 2.04 -60.84
C ASN A 184 -12.35 2.37 -59.34
N LEU A 185 -12.14 1.34 -58.50
CA LEU A 185 -12.03 1.46 -57.03
C LEU A 185 -10.62 1.77 -56.52
N PHE A 186 -9.57 1.48 -57.28
CA PHE A 186 -8.21 1.58 -56.74
C PHE A 186 -7.71 3.02 -56.60
N ASN A 187 -8.30 3.99 -57.29
CA ASN A 187 -7.82 5.37 -57.24
C ASN A 187 -8.52 6.24 -56.16
N LYS A 188 -9.67 5.79 -55.62
CA LYS A 188 -10.45 6.54 -54.61
C LYS A 188 -10.23 6.02 -53.18
N ASN A 189 -9.76 4.78 -53.03
CA ASN A 189 -9.49 4.17 -51.72
C ASN A 189 -8.24 4.73 -51.03
N ASP A 190 -7.21 5.17 -51.78
CA ASP A 190 -5.98 5.70 -51.19
C ASP A 190 -6.23 7.00 -50.40
N GLN A 191 -7.14 7.86 -50.86
CA GLN A 191 -7.50 9.10 -50.15
C GLN A 191 -8.30 8.82 -48.87
N ILE A 192 -9.20 7.83 -48.89
CA ILE A 192 -9.99 7.46 -47.72
C ILE A 192 -9.11 6.82 -46.66
N LEU A 193 -8.16 5.96 -47.07
CA LEU A 193 -7.18 5.35 -46.18
C LEU A 193 -6.25 6.40 -45.56
N GLN A 194 -5.82 7.40 -46.32
CA GLN A 194 -5.01 8.51 -45.79
C GLN A 194 -5.79 9.37 -44.78
N ASN A 195 -7.05 9.68 -45.06
CA ASN A 195 -7.89 10.47 -44.15
C ASN A 195 -8.16 9.72 -42.84
N LEU A 196 -8.49 8.42 -42.91
CA LEU A 196 -8.68 7.57 -41.72
C LEU A 196 -7.40 7.45 -40.90
N GLN A 197 -6.25 7.33 -41.56
CA GLN A 197 -4.96 7.26 -40.89
C GLN A 197 -4.62 8.59 -40.20
N GLN A 198 -4.95 9.72 -40.81
CA GLN A 198 -4.80 11.04 -40.18
C GLN A 198 -5.73 11.22 -38.98
N GLU A 199 -6.98 10.80 -39.08
CA GLU A 199 -7.97 10.90 -38.00
C GLU A 199 -7.57 10.03 -36.80
N LEU A 200 -7.15 8.79 -37.05
CA LEU A 200 -6.65 7.90 -36.00
C LEU A 200 -5.37 8.45 -35.33
N ASN A 201 -4.45 9.03 -36.11
CA ASN A 201 -3.25 9.64 -35.55
C ASN A 201 -3.58 10.85 -34.68
N LEU A 202 -4.56 11.67 -35.08
CA LEU A 202 -5.04 12.79 -34.27
C LEU A 202 -5.66 12.31 -32.96
N GLU A 203 -6.47 11.26 -33.00
CA GLU A 203 -7.10 10.69 -31.81
C GLU A 203 -6.06 10.08 -30.85
N ILE A 204 -5.05 9.37 -31.38
CA ILE A 204 -3.93 8.86 -30.59
C ILE A 204 -3.15 10.00 -29.93
N ASP A 205 -2.91 11.10 -30.65
CA ASP A 205 -2.22 12.26 -30.10
C ASP A 205 -3.05 13.00 -29.05
N THR A 206 -4.37 13.09 -29.21
CA THR A 206 -5.25 13.66 -28.18
C THR A 206 -5.26 12.81 -26.92
N LEU A 207 -5.37 11.48 -27.07
CA LEU A 207 -5.36 10.56 -25.93
C LEU A 207 -4.02 10.58 -25.19
N ARG A 208 -2.89 10.67 -25.90
CA ARG A 208 -1.58 10.83 -25.28
C ARG A 208 -1.45 12.13 -24.49
N LYS A 209 -1.98 13.24 -25.03
CA LYS A 209 -1.98 14.54 -24.35
C LYS A 209 -2.85 14.49 -23.09
N GLU A 210 -4.03 13.90 -23.17
CA GLU A 210 -4.93 13.74 -22.03
C GLU A 210 -4.30 12.87 -20.94
N GLN A 211 -3.66 11.76 -21.31
CA GLN A 211 -2.93 10.91 -20.37
C GLN A 211 -1.78 11.67 -19.69
N THR A 212 -1.06 12.50 -20.45
CA THR A 212 0.04 13.32 -19.92
C THR A 212 -0.49 14.40 -18.98
N LEU A 213 -1.64 14.99 -19.30
CA LEU A 213 -2.31 16.00 -18.47
C LEU A 213 -2.77 15.39 -17.14
N LEU A 214 -3.45 14.25 -17.17
CA LEU A 214 -3.89 13.51 -15.98
C LEU A 214 -2.70 13.07 -15.11
N TYR A 215 -1.62 12.60 -15.74
CA TYR A 215 -0.39 12.26 -15.04
C TYR A 215 0.22 13.48 -14.32
N ASN A 216 0.32 14.61 -15.02
CA ASN A 216 0.86 15.84 -14.44
C ASN A 216 -0.03 16.39 -13.32
N GLU A 217 -1.36 16.31 -13.46
CA GLU A 217 -2.30 16.72 -12.42
C GLU A 217 -2.15 15.86 -11.15
N SER A 218 -2.06 14.53 -11.32
CA SER A 218 -1.81 13.62 -10.19
C SER A 218 -0.48 13.92 -9.48
N LEU A 219 0.56 14.29 -10.25
CA LEU A 219 1.87 14.67 -9.72
C LEU A 219 1.82 16.00 -8.97
N GLU A 220 1.05 16.98 -9.45
CA GLU A 220 0.83 18.24 -8.75
C GLU A 220 0.04 18.05 -7.46
N GLN A 221 -0.99 17.20 -7.46
CA GLN A 221 -1.74 16.86 -6.24
C GLN A 221 -0.82 16.25 -5.19
N LEU A 222 0.07 15.34 -5.60
CA LEU A 222 1.03 14.69 -4.70
C LEU A 222 2.06 15.70 -4.15
N ARG A 223 2.55 16.62 -4.99
CA ARG A 223 3.42 17.73 -4.56
C ARG A 223 2.72 18.68 -3.58
N ASN A 224 1.45 18.99 -3.81
CA ASN A 224 0.66 19.84 -2.91
C ASN A 224 0.41 19.14 -1.57
N GLN A 225 0.08 17.84 -1.57
CA GLN A 225 -0.02 17.06 -0.35
C GLN A 225 1.31 17.07 0.43
N GLN A 226 2.45 16.89 -0.24
CA GLN A 226 3.75 16.99 0.40
C GLN A 226 4.01 18.38 1.02
N ARG A 227 3.63 19.46 0.33
CA ARG A 227 3.73 20.83 0.89
C ARG A 227 2.87 20.99 2.14
N ILE A 228 1.64 20.50 2.12
CA ILE A 228 0.74 20.54 3.28
C ILE A 228 1.34 19.74 4.45
N ASN A 229 1.85 18.54 4.19
CA ASN A 229 2.48 17.71 5.21
C ASN A 229 3.69 18.41 5.83
N ASN A 230 4.57 19.00 5.01
CA ASN A 230 5.73 19.74 5.51
C ASN A 230 5.32 20.98 6.34
N ASP A 231 4.26 21.69 5.95
CA ASP A 231 3.74 22.83 6.73
C ASP A 231 3.17 22.38 8.08
N LEU A 232 2.42 21.27 8.09
CA LEU A 232 1.91 20.65 9.32
C LEU A 232 3.05 20.20 10.24
N GLU A 233 4.10 19.58 9.69
CA GLU A 233 5.29 19.20 10.45
C GLU A 233 5.97 20.42 11.09
N ASN A 234 6.16 21.50 10.35
CA ASN A 234 6.72 22.75 10.88
C ASN A 234 5.83 23.33 12.00
N ARG A 235 4.50 23.26 11.84
CA ARG A 235 3.55 23.71 12.86
C ARG A 235 3.62 22.87 14.13
N ILE A 236 3.78 21.55 13.99
CA ILE A 236 3.96 20.62 15.10
C ILE A 236 5.24 20.98 15.87
N ILE A 237 6.36 21.22 15.17
CA ILE A 237 7.63 21.62 15.79
C ILE A 237 7.48 22.95 16.53
N GLU A 238 6.79 23.93 15.94
CA GLU A 238 6.55 25.23 16.58
C GLU A 238 5.74 25.06 17.88
N LEU A 239 4.64 24.29 17.83
CA LEU A 239 3.79 24.03 19.00
C LEU A 239 4.56 23.28 20.10
N GLN A 240 5.39 22.30 19.74
CA GLN A 240 6.26 21.59 20.69
C GLN A 240 7.22 22.55 21.41
N ASN A 241 7.82 23.50 20.68
CA ASN A 241 8.68 24.51 21.27
C ASN A 241 7.92 25.46 22.23
N GLN A 242 6.69 25.83 21.88
CA GLN A 242 5.84 26.65 22.75
C GLN A 242 5.47 25.91 24.05
N ILE A 243 5.08 24.63 23.95
CA ILE A 243 4.77 23.79 25.11
C ILE A 243 5.99 23.72 26.03
N LYS A 244 7.18 23.45 25.49
CA LYS A 244 8.43 23.40 26.26
C LYS A 244 8.74 24.71 26.99
N ASN A 245 8.52 25.86 26.33
CA ASN A 245 8.72 27.16 26.96
C ASN A 245 7.72 27.41 28.11
N LEU A 246 6.45 27.04 27.92
CA LEU A 246 5.43 27.14 28.96
C LEU A 246 5.74 26.24 30.16
N GLU A 247 6.23 25.03 29.92
CA GLU A 247 6.67 24.11 30.99
C GLU A 247 7.83 24.71 31.80
N GLN A 248 8.84 25.30 31.14
CA GLN A 248 9.94 25.98 31.81
C GLN A 248 9.45 27.15 32.67
N LYS A 249 8.56 27.99 32.14
CA LYS A 249 7.95 29.10 32.90
C LYS A 249 7.16 28.61 34.10
N ASN A 250 6.40 27.53 33.95
CA ASN A 250 5.67 26.92 35.07
C ASN A 250 6.62 26.40 36.14
N GLN A 251 7.74 25.76 35.77
CA GLN A 251 8.77 25.34 36.72
C GLN A 251 9.42 26.52 37.45
N GLU A 252 9.74 27.61 36.75
CA GLU A 252 10.28 28.82 37.38
C GLU A 252 9.29 29.44 38.37
N LEU A 253 8.00 29.49 38.03
CA LEU A 253 6.96 29.98 38.92
C LEU A 253 6.82 29.09 40.16
N LEU A 254 6.84 27.77 40.01
CA LEU A 254 6.83 26.83 41.14
C LEU A 254 8.03 27.03 42.06
N ASN A 255 9.23 27.22 41.49
CA ASN A 255 10.44 27.48 42.27
C ASN A 255 10.34 28.81 43.05
N LYS A 256 9.79 29.87 42.44
CA LYS A 256 9.55 31.16 43.11
C LYS A 256 8.53 31.04 44.24
N ILE A 257 7.46 30.26 44.06
CA ILE A 257 6.46 30.00 45.10
C ILE A 257 7.11 29.26 46.29
N ASN A 258 7.91 28.22 46.03
CA ASN A 258 8.59 27.45 47.07
C ASN A 258 9.64 28.28 47.83
N GLN A 259 10.34 29.19 47.14
CA GLN A 259 11.29 30.11 47.78
C GLN A 259 10.58 31.11 48.70
N ASN A 260 9.44 31.67 48.27
CA ASN A 260 8.66 32.59 49.09
C ASN A 260 8.04 31.92 50.33
N GLN A 261 7.63 30.65 50.22
CA GLN A 261 7.18 29.84 51.37
C GLN A 261 8.31 29.52 52.37
N SER A 262 9.57 29.52 51.91
CA SER A 262 10.74 29.27 52.76
C SER A 262 11.21 30.53 53.51
N SER A 263 10.91 31.73 52.99
CA SER A 263 11.22 33.02 53.64
C SER A 263 10.18 33.50 54.67
N GLU A 264 9.01 32.86 54.75
CA GLU A 264 7.94 33.20 55.70
C GLU A 264 7.94 32.35 56.99
N ASN A 265 9.05 31.68 57.34
CA ASN A 265 9.15 30.93 58.60
C ASN A 265 10.10 31.62 59.62
N PRO A 266 9.61 32.56 60.46
CA PRO A 266 10.43 33.29 61.42
C PRO A 266 10.62 32.57 62.77
N PHE A 267 10.40 31.25 62.86
CA PHE A 267 10.58 30.48 64.11
C PHE A 267 11.60 29.36 63.94
N ASN A 268 12.89 29.72 63.90
CA ASN A 268 13.93 28.82 64.40
C ASN A 268 15.22 29.58 64.71
N GLN A 269 15.22 30.31 65.84
CA GLN A 269 16.42 30.66 66.62
C GLN A 269 15.96 31.35 67.93
N ILE A 270 15.77 30.55 68.98
CA ILE A 270 15.85 31.05 70.36
C ILE A 270 17.01 30.28 71.01
N PRO A 271 18.05 30.95 71.52
CA PRO A 271 19.14 30.29 72.23
C PRO A 271 18.68 29.82 73.62
N GLU A 272 18.87 28.53 73.91
CA GLU A 272 18.76 27.96 75.26
C GLU A 272 20.00 28.37 76.08
N SER A 273 19.96 29.52 76.72
CA SER A 273 20.76 29.77 77.92
C SER A 273 20.25 31.01 78.66
N GLU A 274 19.56 30.77 79.78
CA GLU A 274 19.41 31.64 80.98
C GLU A 274 18.00 31.56 81.55
N ILE A 275 17.62 30.43 82.16
CA ILE A 275 16.80 30.42 83.39
C ILE A 275 17.17 29.15 84.18
N ASN A 276 17.99 29.31 85.22
CA ASN A 276 18.02 28.42 86.39
C ASN A 276 18.36 29.32 87.59
N GLU A 277 17.31 29.85 88.22
CA GLU A 277 17.22 29.89 89.69
C GLU A 277 16.75 28.52 90.18
#